data_AF-A0A142XTT4-F1
#
_entry.id   AF-A0A142XTT4-F1
#
_cell.length_a   1.000
_cell.length_b   1.000
_cell.length_c   1.000
_cell.angle_alpha   90.00
_cell.angle_beta   90.00
_cell.angle_gamma   90.00
#
_symmetry.space_group_name_H-M   'P 1'
#
loop_
_entity.id
_entity.type
_entity.pdbx_description
1 polymer ?
#
loop_
_entity_poly.entity_id
_entity_poly.type
_entity_poly.pdbx_seq_one_letter_code
_entity_poly.pdbx_strand_id
1 'polypeptide(L)'
;MSNFLQYFNIEKMGRFPNGADALLTTRMGVYSKLAAVQQAQGGTVFVISGFGKPKTYVLWEAFTIEDIVKQDDQFVVSGAGRVLLPPAVLSGKDFEKFKSACANFVGFRKIDDQKYTETLQQLADANAKARLAPACEQFCDELVKAFPKMGDAYYYRAHTRQHLGNAAGAKTDYEQAIKLGTNFPDEARAGIAGPPPVSQSGDDQKQTSGKSTGGIAAQVVAKGVFAAKAPTGVSEVAWRGVLQRRGAEDFRQKVLTAYDNKCAVSSADAEAVIEVALIDPEGPNELKNAIPLRADLRTLFDLNLLRVHPKTRKVFLADAVQNGSYARLWARTLRAPASKDAAPDFTTLQKRWNSAK
;
A
#
# COMPACT_ATOMS: atom_id res chain seq x y z
N MET A 1 -2.84 1.59 27.19
CA MET A 1 -2.84 1.89 25.74
C MET A 1 -4.25 2.27 25.36
N SER A 2 -4.47 3.34 24.59
CA SER A 2 -5.84 3.75 24.24
C SER A 2 -6.41 2.89 23.12
N ASN A 3 -7.70 2.61 23.22
CA ASN A 3 -8.44 1.74 22.32
C ASN A 3 -9.53 2.52 21.62
N PHE A 4 -9.67 2.25 20.34
CA PHE A 4 -10.60 2.93 19.47
C PHE A 4 -11.40 1.90 18.68
N LEU A 5 -12.66 2.21 18.45
CA LEU A 5 -13.56 1.47 17.57
C LEU A 5 -13.78 2.28 16.30
N GLN A 6 -13.68 1.63 15.14
CA GLN A 6 -14.26 2.12 13.89
C GLN A 6 -15.31 1.12 13.43
N TYR A 7 -16.47 1.62 12.99
CA TYR A 7 -17.51 0.76 12.43
C TYR A 7 -17.69 0.96 10.92
N PHE A 8 -17.86 -0.16 10.23
CA PHE A 8 -18.19 -0.22 8.81
C PHE A 8 -19.47 -1.02 8.57
N ASN A 9 -20.41 -0.40 7.86
CA ASN A 9 -21.61 -1.06 7.37
C ASN A 9 -21.39 -1.39 5.90
N ILE A 10 -21.17 -2.65 5.58
CA ILE A 10 -20.70 -3.08 4.26
C ILE A 10 -21.72 -2.74 3.17
N GLU A 11 -23.02 -2.89 3.43
CA GLU A 11 -24.10 -2.52 2.51
C GLU A 11 -24.07 -1.03 2.18
N LYS A 12 -23.87 -0.18 3.19
CA LYS A 12 -23.78 1.28 2.98
C LYS A 12 -22.51 1.70 2.26
N MET A 13 -21.41 0.99 2.50
CA MET A 13 -20.14 1.25 1.83
C MET A 13 -20.13 0.75 0.38
N GLY A 14 -20.92 -0.28 0.07
CA GLY A 14 -20.91 -0.94 -1.24
C GLY A 14 -19.61 -1.69 -1.54
N ARG A 15 -18.73 -1.86 -0.55
CA ARG A 15 -17.42 -2.52 -0.64
C ARG A 15 -16.98 -3.03 0.72
N PHE A 16 -15.97 -3.90 0.74
CA PHE A 16 -15.31 -4.31 1.99
C PHE A 16 -14.25 -3.31 2.45
N PRO A 17 -13.82 -3.36 3.73
CA PRO A 17 -12.86 -2.42 4.29
C PRO A 17 -11.47 -2.41 3.63
N ASN A 18 -11.06 -3.50 2.95
CA ASN A 18 -9.69 -3.67 2.47
C ASN A 18 -9.58 -3.54 0.95
N GLY A 19 -8.33 -3.36 0.48
CA GLY A 19 -7.99 -3.28 -0.93
C GLY A 19 -7.76 -4.64 -1.60
N ALA A 20 -7.00 -4.60 -2.68
CA ALA A 20 -6.72 -5.72 -3.59
C ALA A 20 -6.08 -6.95 -2.92
N ASP A 21 -5.31 -6.75 -1.84
CA ASP A 21 -4.67 -7.84 -1.09
C ASP A 21 -5.69 -8.72 -0.33
N ALA A 22 -6.99 -8.42 -0.45
CA ALA A 22 -8.09 -9.12 0.21
C ALA A 22 -7.83 -9.24 1.72
N LEU A 23 -8.14 -10.40 2.31
CA LEU A 23 -7.93 -10.68 3.72
C LEU A 23 -6.43 -10.71 4.16
N LEU A 24 -5.47 -10.45 3.26
CA LEU A 24 -4.04 -10.48 3.58
C LEU A 24 -3.42 -9.12 3.92
N THR A 25 -4.23 -8.07 4.03
CA THR A 25 -3.72 -6.71 4.26
C THR A 25 -3.02 -6.61 5.64
N THR A 26 -1.83 -6.00 5.67
CA THR A 26 -0.98 -5.86 6.88
C THR A 26 -0.66 -4.41 7.27
N ARG A 27 -1.21 -3.44 6.52
CA ARG A 27 -1.27 -2.04 6.92
C ARG A 27 -2.67 -1.55 6.71
N MET A 28 -3.26 -1.04 7.78
CA MET A 28 -4.68 -0.69 7.80
C MET A 28 -4.84 0.82 7.90
N GLY A 29 -6.00 1.29 7.45
CA GLY A 29 -6.28 2.71 7.39
C GLY A 29 -7.78 2.98 7.49
N VAL A 30 -8.15 3.90 8.39
CA VAL A 30 -9.55 4.36 8.52
C VAL A 30 -9.63 5.87 8.37
N TYR A 31 -10.77 6.34 7.86
CA TYR A 31 -11.07 7.76 7.70
C TYR A 31 -11.97 8.22 8.84
N SER A 32 -11.67 9.37 9.43
CA SER A 32 -12.50 9.97 10.46
C SER A 32 -12.52 11.48 10.34
N LYS A 33 -13.69 12.11 10.51
CA LYS A 33 -13.81 13.58 10.58
C LYS A 33 -13.54 14.14 11.98
N LEU A 34 -13.34 13.27 12.97
CA LEU A 34 -13.23 13.70 14.36
C LEU A 34 -11.82 14.22 14.66
N ALA A 35 -11.72 15.46 15.11
CA ALA A 35 -10.44 16.05 15.52
C ALA A 35 -9.79 15.28 16.70
N ALA A 36 -10.58 14.62 17.54
CA ALA A 36 -10.09 13.81 18.66
C ALA A 36 -9.12 12.69 18.24
N VAL A 37 -9.16 12.28 16.96
CA VAL A 37 -8.24 11.31 16.39
C VAL A 37 -6.78 11.76 16.47
N GLN A 38 -6.49 13.07 16.48
CA GLN A 38 -5.13 13.59 16.56
C GLN A 38 -4.40 13.17 17.85
N GLN A 39 -5.14 12.81 18.90
CA GLN A 39 -4.60 12.33 20.18
C GLN A 39 -4.58 10.79 20.26
N ALA A 40 -4.87 10.09 19.17
CA ALA A 40 -4.99 8.63 19.14
C ALA A 40 -3.67 7.91 18.80
N GLN A 41 -2.58 8.63 18.56
CA GLN A 41 -1.30 8.04 18.16
C GLN A 41 -0.80 7.00 19.18
N GLY A 42 -0.34 5.85 18.69
CA GLY A 42 0.06 4.70 19.51
C GLY A 42 -1.10 3.91 20.11
N GLY A 43 -2.36 4.30 19.88
CA GLY A 43 -3.53 3.53 20.28
C GLY A 43 -3.85 2.38 19.31
N THR A 44 -4.69 1.46 19.74
CA THR A 44 -5.20 0.35 18.92
C THR A 44 -6.58 0.69 18.37
N VAL A 45 -6.77 0.52 17.07
CA VAL A 45 -8.08 0.59 16.40
C VAL A 45 -8.58 -0.81 16.15
N PHE A 46 -9.79 -1.09 16.61
CA PHE A 46 -10.58 -2.27 16.25
C PHE A 46 -11.62 -1.84 15.23
N VAL A 47 -11.63 -2.51 14.08
CA VAL A 47 -12.63 -2.24 13.04
C VAL A 47 -13.68 -3.34 13.06
N ILE A 48 -14.90 -2.95 13.43
CA ILE A 48 -16.05 -3.84 13.40
C ILE A 48 -16.82 -3.63 12.11
N SER A 49 -17.05 -4.71 11.37
CA SER A 49 -17.86 -4.68 10.15
C SER A 49 -19.19 -5.37 10.39
N GLY A 50 -20.27 -4.77 9.92
CA GLY A 50 -21.60 -5.35 9.97
C GLY A 50 -22.18 -5.61 8.58
N PHE A 51 -22.74 -6.79 8.35
CA PHE A 51 -23.43 -7.16 7.09
C PHE A 51 -24.63 -8.10 7.30
N GLY A 52 -25.49 -8.24 6.29
CA GLY A 52 -26.60 -9.18 6.25
C GLY A 52 -27.87 -8.72 6.96
N LYS A 53 -28.94 -9.54 6.82
CA LYS A 53 -30.22 -9.42 7.54
C LYS A 53 -30.66 -10.82 8.00
N PRO A 54 -30.70 -11.12 9.32
CA PRO A 54 -30.28 -10.26 10.44
C PRO A 54 -28.80 -9.89 10.38
N LYS A 55 -28.44 -8.79 11.07
CA LYS A 55 -27.09 -8.22 11.00
C LYS A 55 -26.08 -9.13 11.69
N THR A 56 -25.07 -9.58 10.96
CA THR A 56 -23.87 -10.23 11.47
C THR A 56 -22.80 -9.17 11.71
N TYR A 57 -22.14 -9.22 12.87
CA TYR A 57 -21.02 -8.34 13.20
C TYR A 57 -19.75 -9.16 13.33
N VAL A 58 -18.65 -8.64 12.78
CA VAL A 58 -17.33 -9.27 12.87
C VAL A 58 -16.28 -8.25 13.26
N LEU A 59 -15.32 -8.66 14.08
CA LEU A 59 -14.05 -7.95 14.20
C LEU A 59 -13.25 -8.24 12.94
N TRP A 60 -13.18 -7.25 12.06
CA TRP A 60 -12.61 -7.37 10.73
C TRP A 60 -11.09 -7.23 10.75
N GLU A 61 -10.61 -6.17 11.38
CA GLU A 61 -9.18 -5.88 11.49
C GLU A 61 -8.87 -5.19 12.83
N ALA A 62 -7.60 -5.30 13.23
CA ALA A 62 -7.05 -4.55 14.34
C ALA A 62 -5.68 -3.99 13.96
N PHE A 63 -5.40 -2.75 14.32
CA PHE A 63 -4.12 -2.10 14.01
C PHE A 63 -3.72 -1.04 15.03
N THR A 64 -2.41 -0.85 15.21
CA THR A 64 -1.84 0.21 16.02
C THR A 64 -1.67 1.46 15.17
N ILE A 65 -2.09 2.61 15.70
CA ILE A 65 -1.99 3.90 15.01
C ILE A 65 -0.54 4.38 15.04
N GLU A 66 0.05 4.52 13.85
CA GLU A 66 1.40 5.06 13.67
C GLU A 66 1.35 6.46 13.05
N ASP A 67 0.49 6.63 12.05
CA ASP A 67 0.38 7.83 11.23
C ASP A 67 -1.04 8.41 11.29
N ILE A 68 -1.13 9.72 11.48
CA ILE A 68 -2.38 10.48 11.38
C ILE A 68 -2.13 11.65 10.42
N VAL A 69 -2.80 11.61 9.27
CA VAL A 69 -2.64 12.62 8.21
C VAL A 69 -3.97 13.33 7.99
N LYS A 70 -3.98 14.66 8.10
CA LYS A 70 -5.15 15.45 7.69
C LYS A 70 -5.21 15.51 6.16
N GLN A 71 -6.33 15.10 5.59
CA GLN A 71 -6.64 15.19 4.17
C GLN A 71 -8.00 15.89 4.01
N ASP A 72 -7.98 17.10 3.45
CA ASP A 72 -9.16 17.95 3.29
C ASP A 72 -9.94 18.14 4.61
N ASP A 73 -11.17 17.62 4.69
CA ASP A 73 -12.08 17.70 5.83
C ASP A 73 -12.01 16.48 6.76
N GLN A 74 -11.06 15.57 6.56
CA GLN A 74 -10.94 14.32 7.33
C GLN A 74 -9.51 14.03 7.76
N PHE A 75 -9.38 13.06 8.66
CA PHE A 75 -8.13 12.45 9.07
C PHE A 75 -8.05 11.03 8.52
N VAL A 76 -6.91 10.69 7.96
CA VAL A 76 -6.52 9.32 7.65
C VAL A 76 -5.67 8.82 8.81
N VAL A 77 -6.16 7.78 9.46
CA VAL A 77 -5.49 7.09 10.56
C VAL A 77 -4.97 5.79 10.00
N SER A 78 -3.67 5.53 10.11
CA SER A 78 -3.09 4.29 9.61
C SER A 78 -1.96 3.77 10.47
N GLY A 79 -1.63 2.50 10.30
CA GLY A 79 -0.47 1.91 10.94
C GLY A 79 -0.40 0.41 10.74
N ALA A 80 0.47 -0.22 11.53
CA ALA A 80 0.71 -1.65 11.49
C ALA A 80 -0.46 -2.42 12.10
N GLY A 81 -0.95 -3.43 11.40
CA GLY A 81 -2.01 -4.29 11.89
C GLY A 81 -2.37 -5.33 10.86
N ARG A 82 -3.49 -5.99 11.04
CA ARG A 82 -3.94 -6.97 10.06
C ARG A 82 -5.42 -7.24 10.15
N VAL A 83 -5.93 -7.73 9.03
CA VAL A 83 -7.23 -8.39 8.95
C VAL A 83 -7.18 -9.68 9.75
N LEU A 84 -8.24 -9.97 10.49
CA LEU A 84 -8.38 -11.24 11.19
C LEU A 84 -8.68 -12.35 10.18
N LEU A 85 -8.06 -13.50 10.35
CA LEU A 85 -8.15 -14.66 9.46
C LEU A 85 -8.75 -15.87 10.20
N PRO A 86 -10.05 -16.19 10.00
CA PRO A 86 -11.07 -15.32 9.43
C PRO A 86 -11.45 -14.17 10.40
N PRO A 87 -12.20 -13.15 9.93
CA PRO A 87 -12.81 -12.16 10.81
C PRO A 87 -13.64 -12.83 11.91
N ALA A 88 -13.42 -12.41 13.16
CA ALA A 88 -14.05 -13.05 14.31
C ALA A 88 -15.49 -12.59 14.47
N VAL A 89 -16.45 -13.53 14.49
CA VAL A 89 -17.86 -13.21 14.71
C VAL A 89 -18.07 -12.69 16.14
N LEU A 90 -18.74 -11.54 16.25
CA LEU A 90 -19.08 -10.90 17.51
C LEU A 90 -20.57 -11.12 17.79
N SER A 91 -20.88 -11.80 18.89
CA SER A 91 -22.24 -12.13 19.28
C SER A 91 -22.37 -12.35 20.79
N GLY A 92 -23.58 -12.57 21.27
CA GLY A 92 -23.86 -12.86 22.68
C GLY A 92 -24.20 -11.62 23.51
N LYS A 93 -24.57 -11.87 24.79
CA LYS A 93 -25.12 -10.83 25.68
C LYS A 93 -24.14 -9.70 25.96
N ASP A 94 -22.86 -10.00 26.11
CA ASP A 94 -21.85 -8.99 26.41
C ASP A 94 -21.54 -8.11 25.19
N PHE A 95 -21.56 -8.70 23.99
CA PHE A 95 -21.46 -7.95 22.75
C PHE A 95 -22.67 -7.02 22.55
N GLU A 96 -23.90 -7.47 22.78
CA GLU A 96 -25.08 -6.60 22.63
C GLU A 96 -25.09 -5.44 23.64
N LYS A 97 -24.60 -5.66 24.87
CA LYS A 97 -24.36 -4.58 25.84
C LYS A 97 -23.33 -3.58 25.32
N PHE A 98 -22.19 -4.07 24.83
CA PHE A 98 -21.12 -3.25 24.27
C PHE A 98 -21.59 -2.42 23.07
N LYS A 99 -22.29 -3.06 22.13
CA LYS A 99 -22.88 -2.43 20.96
C LYS A 99 -23.87 -1.33 21.37
N SER A 100 -24.73 -1.59 22.36
CA SER A 100 -25.64 -0.58 22.90
C SER A 100 -24.90 0.59 23.53
N ALA A 101 -23.87 0.33 24.34
CA ALA A 101 -23.01 1.36 24.95
C ALA A 101 -22.24 2.18 23.91
N CYS A 102 -21.92 1.57 22.76
CA CYS A 102 -21.30 2.22 21.61
C CYS A 102 -22.31 2.94 20.70
N ALA A 103 -23.53 3.23 21.18
CA ALA A 103 -24.61 3.87 20.43
C ALA A 103 -24.96 3.14 19.12
N ASN A 104 -24.91 1.80 19.13
CA ASN A 104 -25.06 0.96 17.95
C ASN A 104 -24.04 1.27 16.83
N PHE A 105 -22.82 1.62 17.25
CA PHE A 105 -21.64 1.81 16.41
C PHE A 105 -21.68 3.03 15.49
N VAL A 106 -21.58 4.23 16.08
CA VAL A 106 -21.39 5.48 15.35
C VAL A 106 -19.90 5.77 15.15
N GLY A 107 -19.40 5.54 13.92
CA GLY A 107 -18.11 6.05 13.45
C GLY A 107 -16.87 5.61 14.23
N PHE A 108 -15.90 6.52 14.32
CA PHE A 108 -14.67 6.37 15.09
C PHE A 108 -14.89 6.83 16.55
N ARG A 109 -14.58 5.99 17.54
CA ARG A 109 -14.83 6.31 18.96
C ARG A 109 -13.76 5.73 19.87
N LYS A 110 -13.37 6.46 20.91
CA LYS A 110 -12.56 5.93 22.02
C LYS A 110 -13.41 5.00 22.91
N ILE A 111 -12.90 3.82 23.22
CA ILE A 111 -13.61 2.73 23.93
C ILE A 111 -12.87 2.23 25.18
N ASP A 112 -11.99 3.05 25.75
CA ASP A 112 -11.23 2.72 26.97
C ASP A 112 -12.14 2.46 28.19
N ASP A 113 -13.36 3.01 28.16
CA ASP A 113 -14.40 2.84 29.18
C ASP A 113 -15.19 1.53 29.04
N GLN A 114 -14.96 0.75 27.97
CA GLN A 114 -15.75 -0.43 27.65
C GLN A 114 -15.03 -1.72 28.05
N LYS A 115 -15.66 -2.53 28.92
CA LYS A 115 -15.12 -3.84 29.33
C LYS A 115 -14.88 -4.81 28.17
N TYR A 116 -15.69 -4.72 27.12
CA TYR A 116 -15.60 -5.60 25.95
C TYR A 116 -14.31 -5.37 25.13
N THR A 117 -13.59 -4.28 25.37
CA THR A 117 -12.28 -4.02 24.75
C THR A 117 -11.27 -5.12 25.04
N GLU A 118 -11.33 -5.76 26.22
CA GLU A 118 -10.47 -6.91 26.55
C GLU A 118 -10.73 -8.09 25.62
N THR A 119 -12.00 -8.38 25.33
CA THR A 119 -12.39 -9.44 24.38
C THR A 119 -11.91 -9.12 22.97
N LEU A 120 -12.04 -7.86 22.51
CA LEU A 120 -11.53 -7.45 21.20
C LEU A 120 -10.02 -7.63 21.09
N GLN A 121 -9.28 -7.24 22.14
CA GLN A 121 -7.83 -7.40 22.19
C GLN A 121 -7.43 -8.89 22.16
N GLN A 122 -8.09 -9.74 22.97
CA GLN A 122 -7.84 -11.18 22.97
C GLN A 122 -8.08 -11.83 21.60
N LEU A 123 -9.16 -11.44 20.91
CA LEU A 123 -9.45 -11.91 19.56
C LEU A 123 -8.37 -11.47 18.55
N ALA A 124 -7.92 -10.22 18.62
CA ALA A 124 -6.85 -9.71 17.78
C ALA A 124 -5.52 -10.42 18.04
N ASP A 125 -5.14 -10.60 19.30
CA ASP A 125 -3.88 -11.23 19.71
C ASP A 125 -3.85 -12.72 19.32
N ALA A 126 -4.96 -13.44 19.52
CA ALA A 126 -5.09 -14.83 19.08
C ALA A 126 -4.94 -14.97 17.55
N ASN A 127 -5.27 -13.91 16.80
CA ASN A 127 -5.15 -13.88 15.35
C ASN A 127 -3.81 -13.31 14.85
N ALA A 128 -2.93 -12.81 15.73
CA ALA A 128 -1.71 -12.10 15.34
C ALA A 128 -0.77 -12.89 14.43
N LYS A 129 -0.79 -14.23 14.49
CA LYS A 129 0.00 -15.15 13.65
C LYS A 129 -0.84 -15.99 12.68
N ALA A 130 -2.14 -15.72 12.57
CA ALA A 130 -3.03 -16.48 11.71
C ALA A 130 -2.61 -16.38 10.24
N ARG A 131 -2.95 -17.41 9.49
CA ARG A 131 -2.70 -17.57 8.05
C ARG A 131 -4.04 -17.87 7.38
N LEU A 132 -4.11 -17.73 6.06
CA LEU A 132 -5.27 -18.20 5.33
C LEU A 132 -5.45 -19.70 5.58
N ALA A 133 -6.68 -20.07 5.91
CA ALA A 133 -7.09 -21.42 6.28
C ALA A 133 -8.49 -21.68 5.70
N PRO A 134 -8.95 -22.94 5.64
CA PRO A 134 -10.29 -23.27 5.12
C PRO A 134 -11.44 -22.49 5.79
N ALA A 135 -11.30 -22.10 7.06
CA ALA A 135 -12.27 -21.24 7.74
C ALA A 135 -12.41 -19.84 7.10
N CYS A 136 -11.38 -19.33 6.43
CA CYS A 136 -11.45 -18.09 5.65
C CYS A 136 -12.29 -18.26 4.38
N GLU A 137 -12.21 -19.41 3.71
CA GLU A 137 -13.08 -19.70 2.56
C GLU A 137 -14.54 -19.79 2.99
N GLN A 138 -14.82 -20.46 4.11
CA GLN A 138 -16.16 -20.53 4.69
C GLN A 138 -16.70 -19.13 5.02
N PHE A 139 -15.85 -18.26 5.58
CA PHE A 139 -16.22 -16.87 5.81
C PHE A 139 -16.56 -16.14 4.49
N CYS A 140 -15.76 -16.32 3.44
CA CYS A 140 -16.05 -15.76 2.12
C CYS A 140 -17.35 -16.31 1.51
N ASP A 141 -17.72 -17.57 1.78
CA ASP A 141 -19.02 -18.12 1.36
C ASP A 141 -20.18 -17.36 2.02
N GLU A 142 -20.07 -17.00 3.29
CA GLU A 142 -21.06 -16.17 3.97
C GLU A 142 -21.14 -14.75 3.38
N LEU A 143 -20.01 -14.17 2.96
CA LEU A 143 -20.01 -12.89 2.23
C LEU A 143 -20.72 -13.01 0.88
N VAL A 144 -20.46 -14.07 0.11
CA VAL A 144 -21.13 -14.31 -1.18
C VAL A 144 -22.64 -14.52 -1.00
N LYS A 145 -23.07 -15.24 0.04
CA LYS A 145 -24.50 -15.41 0.38
C LYS A 145 -25.15 -14.07 0.75
N ALA A 146 -24.48 -13.25 1.55
CA ALA A 146 -24.98 -11.95 1.96
C ALA A 146 -25.01 -10.93 0.81
N PHE A 147 -24.07 -11.05 -0.14
CA PHE A 147 -23.86 -10.10 -1.23
C PHE A 147 -23.72 -10.77 -2.60
N PRO A 148 -24.75 -11.48 -3.09
CA PRO A 148 -24.66 -12.28 -4.32
C PRO A 148 -24.45 -11.45 -5.60
N LYS A 149 -24.63 -10.12 -5.52
CA LYS A 149 -24.43 -9.18 -6.63
C LYS A 149 -23.20 -8.28 -6.46
N MET A 150 -22.41 -8.46 -5.40
CA MET A 150 -21.20 -7.67 -5.16
C MET A 150 -19.99 -8.45 -5.68
N GLY A 151 -19.37 -7.98 -6.75
CA GLY A 151 -18.20 -8.64 -7.35
C GLY A 151 -17.06 -8.88 -6.36
N ASP A 152 -16.85 -7.94 -5.42
CA ASP A 152 -15.80 -8.05 -4.40
C ASP A 152 -15.96 -9.30 -3.51
N ALA A 153 -17.18 -9.78 -3.27
CA ALA A 153 -17.40 -10.99 -2.45
C ALA A 153 -16.80 -12.23 -3.13
N TYR A 154 -16.98 -12.32 -4.44
CA TYR A 154 -16.39 -13.36 -5.27
C TYR A 154 -14.88 -13.17 -5.40
N TYR A 155 -14.39 -11.93 -5.55
CA TYR A 155 -12.94 -11.66 -5.58
C TYR A 155 -12.22 -12.15 -4.32
N TYR A 156 -12.79 -11.87 -3.13
CA TYR A 156 -12.20 -12.28 -1.85
C TYR A 156 -12.18 -13.80 -1.70
N ARG A 157 -13.26 -14.48 -2.13
CA ARG A 157 -13.32 -15.94 -2.14
C ARG A 157 -12.32 -16.53 -3.14
N ALA A 158 -12.21 -15.95 -4.34
CA ALA A 158 -11.28 -16.38 -5.37
C ALA A 158 -9.84 -16.33 -4.87
N HIS A 159 -9.44 -15.20 -4.30
CA HIS A 159 -8.09 -15.03 -3.76
C HIS A 159 -7.83 -16.02 -2.62
N THR A 160 -8.79 -16.18 -1.70
CA THR A 160 -8.69 -17.18 -0.62
C THR A 160 -8.51 -18.60 -1.17
N ARG A 161 -9.32 -19.00 -2.15
CA ARG A 161 -9.23 -20.31 -2.80
C ARG A 161 -7.90 -20.51 -3.50
N GLN A 162 -7.38 -19.48 -4.18
CA GLN A 162 -6.08 -19.54 -4.84
C GLN A 162 -4.96 -19.81 -3.84
N HIS A 163 -4.94 -19.09 -2.71
CA HIS A 163 -3.98 -19.30 -1.62
C HIS A 163 -4.11 -20.66 -0.94
N LEU A 164 -5.31 -21.25 -0.92
CA LEU A 164 -5.57 -22.60 -0.43
C LEU A 164 -5.32 -23.70 -1.48
N GLY A 165 -4.83 -23.35 -2.67
CA GLY A 165 -4.53 -24.29 -3.76
C GLY A 165 -5.72 -24.72 -4.61
N ASN A 166 -6.92 -24.19 -4.36
CA ASN A 166 -8.11 -24.43 -5.18
C ASN A 166 -8.14 -23.48 -6.39
N ALA A 167 -7.23 -23.70 -7.34
CA ALA A 167 -7.08 -22.85 -8.52
C ALA A 167 -8.32 -22.84 -9.44
N ALA A 168 -9.00 -23.98 -9.59
CA ALA A 168 -10.20 -24.09 -10.41
C ALA A 168 -11.38 -23.29 -9.83
N GLY A 169 -11.61 -23.42 -8.52
CA GLY A 169 -12.60 -22.63 -7.80
C GLY A 169 -12.27 -21.14 -7.80
N ALA A 170 -10.98 -20.80 -7.63
CA ALA A 170 -10.51 -19.42 -7.70
C ALA A 170 -10.80 -18.77 -9.06
N LYS A 171 -10.44 -19.44 -10.16
CA LYS A 171 -10.69 -18.96 -11.52
C LYS A 171 -12.18 -18.67 -11.75
N THR A 172 -13.05 -19.61 -11.36
CA THR A 172 -14.51 -19.47 -11.47
C THR A 172 -15.00 -18.22 -10.74
N ASP A 173 -14.51 -18.00 -9.52
CA ASP A 173 -14.90 -16.84 -8.73
C ASP A 173 -14.34 -15.52 -9.27
N TYR A 174 -13.12 -15.49 -9.80
CA TYR A 174 -12.58 -14.29 -10.44
C TYR A 174 -13.39 -13.89 -11.68
N GLU A 175 -13.77 -14.85 -12.52
CA GLU A 175 -14.62 -14.60 -13.68
C GLU A 175 -15.97 -14.02 -13.24
N GLN A 176 -16.57 -14.59 -12.19
CA GLN A 176 -17.81 -14.09 -11.61
C GLN A 176 -17.65 -12.70 -10.97
N ALA A 177 -16.51 -12.43 -10.31
CA ALA A 177 -16.20 -11.13 -9.73
C ALA A 177 -16.13 -10.03 -10.81
N ILE A 178 -15.45 -10.31 -11.93
CA ILE A 178 -15.37 -9.40 -13.08
C ILE A 178 -16.76 -9.17 -13.67
N LYS A 179 -17.53 -10.24 -13.89
CA LYS A 179 -18.89 -10.17 -14.43
C LYS A 179 -19.83 -9.30 -13.58
N LEU A 180 -19.67 -9.35 -12.26
CA LEU A 180 -20.47 -8.56 -11.30
C LEU A 180 -19.90 -7.17 -11.01
N GLY A 181 -18.79 -6.77 -11.65
CA GLY A 181 -18.19 -5.44 -11.47
C GLY A 181 -17.44 -5.29 -10.14
N THR A 182 -16.47 -6.16 -9.88
CA THR A 182 -15.54 -5.98 -8.75
C THR A 182 -14.70 -4.70 -8.90
N ASN A 183 -14.31 -4.12 -7.77
CA ASN A 183 -13.35 -3.01 -7.71
C ASN A 183 -11.90 -3.44 -8.03
N PHE A 184 -11.64 -4.74 -8.21
CA PHE A 184 -10.31 -5.32 -8.48
C PHE A 184 -10.27 -6.11 -9.81
N PRO A 185 -10.68 -5.50 -10.94
CA PRO A 185 -10.85 -6.23 -12.20
C PRO A 185 -9.51 -6.71 -12.78
N ASP A 186 -8.42 -5.98 -12.56
CA ASP A 186 -7.11 -6.31 -13.12
C ASP A 186 -6.44 -7.44 -12.33
N GLU A 187 -6.57 -7.40 -11.00
CA GLU A 187 -6.13 -8.46 -10.10
C GLU A 187 -6.91 -9.75 -10.33
N ALA A 188 -8.23 -9.63 -10.57
CA ALA A 188 -9.04 -10.78 -10.92
C ALA A 188 -8.59 -11.42 -12.24
N ARG A 189 -8.28 -10.61 -13.27
CA ARG A 189 -7.74 -11.12 -14.54
C ARG A 189 -6.36 -11.75 -14.36
N ALA A 190 -5.49 -11.16 -13.54
CA ALA A 190 -4.19 -11.72 -13.22
C ALA A 190 -4.32 -13.06 -12.48
N GLY A 191 -5.25 -13.17 -11.54
CA GLY A 191 -5.56 -14.41 -10.82
C GLY A 191 -6.06 -15.52 -11.75
N ILE A 192 -6.86 -15.19 -12.78
CA ILE A 192 -7.31 -16.13 -13.82
C ILE A 192 -6.14 -16.62 -14.68
N ALA A 193 -5.23 -15.73 -15.06
CA ALA A 193 -4.07 -16.05 -15.88
C ALA A 193 -3.07 -16.98 -15.17
N GLY A 194 -3.12 -17.04 -13.82
CA GLY A 194 -2.15 -17.74 -12.99
C GLY A 194 -0.80 -17.00 -12.96
N PRO A 195 0.15 -17.43 -12.11
CA PRO A 195 1.50 -16.92 -12.19
C PRO A 195 2.10 -17.23 -13.57
N PRO A 196 2.92 -16.34 -14.17
CA PRO A 196 3.66 -16.70 -15.37
C PRO A 196 4.49 -17.97 -15.11
N PRO A 197 4.70 -18.84 -16.11
CA PRO A 197 5.45 -20.08 -15.92
C PRO A 197 6.82 -19.75 -15.32
N VAL A 198 7.05 -20.24 -14.11
CA VAL A 198 8.34 -20.14 -13.42
C VAL A 198 9.28 -21.12 -14.11
N SER A 199 10.30 -20.60 -14.79
CA SER A 199 11.45 -21.40 -15.18
C SER A 199 12.10 -21.95 -13.91
N GLN A 200 12.06 -23.28 -13.76
CA GLN A 200 12.76 -24.00 -12.71
C GLN A 200 14.25 -23.62 -12.76
N SER A 201 14.79 -23.15 -11.65
CA SER A 201 16.21 -23.36 -11.33
C SER A 201 16.25 -23.81 -9.88
N GLY A 202 16.73 -25.04 -9.71
CA GLY A 202 16.77 -25.75 -8.45
C GLY A 202 17.80 -25.18 -7.48
N ASP A 203 17.60 -25.59 -6.23
CA ASP A 203 18.45 -25.33 -5.08
C ASP A 203 19.92 -25.70 -5.31
N ASP A 204 20.84 -24.91 -4.75
CA ASP A 204 21.68 -25.41 -3.65
C ASP A 204 22.40 -24.27 -2.92
N GLN A 205 22.26 -24.27 -1.59
CA GLN A 205 22.95 -23.38 -0.68
C GLN A 205 24.42 -23.80 -0.53
N LYS A 206 25.33 -22.82 -0.54
CA LYS A 206 26.56 -22.91 0.25
C LYS A 206 26.92 -21.55 0.83
N GLN A 207 26.57 -21.37 2.10
CA GLN A 207 27.13 -20.32 2.95
C GLN A 207 28.63 -20.55 3.10
N THR A 208 29.42 -19.53 2.78
CA THR A 208 30.76 -19.37 3.37
C THR A 208 30.83 -17.98 3.99
N SER A 209 31.12 -17.97 5.28
CA SER A 209 31.33 -16.79 6.11
C SER A 209 32.65 -16.11 5.73
N GLY A 210 32.59 -14.83 5.37
CA GLY A 210 33.75 -13.97 5.15
C GLY A 210 33.73 -12.75 6.07
N LYS A 211 34.80 -12.59 6.84
CA LYS A 211 35.04 -11.59 7.89
C LYS A 211 34.82 -10.13 7.47
N SER A 212 34.39 -9.34 8.44
CA SER A 212 34.20 -7.89 8.39
C SER A 212 35.48 -7.13 8.01
N THR A 213 35.34 -6.26 7.03
CA THR A 213 36.19 -5.08 6.81
C THR A 213 35.27 -3.89 6.56
N GLY A 214 35.68 -2.71 7.02
CA GLY A 214 34.87 -1.48 7.14
C GLY A 214 33.77 -1.36 6.08
N GLY A 215 32.53 -1.47 6.56
CA GLY A 215 31.37 -1.77 5.71
C GLY A 215 31.22 -0.81 4.54
N ILE A 216 30.81 -1.36 3.40
CA ILE A 216 30.49 -0.62 2.16
C ILE A 216 29.67 0.64 2.47
N ALA A 217 28.74 0.57 3.43
CA ALA A 217 27.96 1.70 3.92
C ALA A 217 28.82 2.89 4.41
N ALA A 218 29.88 2.65 5.18
CA ALA A 218 30.77 3.69 5.68
C ALA A 218 31.58 4.35 4.55
N GLN A 219 31.94 3.59 3.51
CA GLN A 219 32.66 4.13 2.35
C GLN A 219 31.77 5.04 1.49
N VAL A 220 30.49 4.70 1.35
CA VAL A 220 29.49 5.50 0.63
C VAL A 220 29.17 6.80 1.37
N VAL A 221 29.20 6.80 2.70
CA VAL A 221 28.89 7.98 3.53
C VAL A 221 30.11 8.90 3.71
N ALA A 222 31.33 8.38 3.85
CA ALA A 222 32.50 9.17 4.24
C ALA A 222 33.19 9.96 3.12
N LYS A 223 33.07 9.56 1.85
CA LYS A 223 33.79 10.19 0.72
C LYS A 223 33.00 11.27 -0.03
N GLY A 224 31.83 11.64 0.48
CA GLY A 224 30.84 12.29 -0.36
C GLY A 224 30.20 11.26 -1.30
N VAL A 225 28.94 11.50 -1.61
CA VAL A 225 28.03 10.56 -2.24
C VAL A 225 28.54 10.33 -3.68
N PHE A 226 29.28 9.24 -3.89
CA PHE A 226 29.79 8.68 -5.17
C PHE A 226 31.10 9.29 -5.75
N ALA A 227 32.26 8.72 -5.38
CA ALA A 227 33.58 9.04 -5.97
C ALA A 227 33.76 8.48 -7.40
N ALA A 228 34.72 8.97 -8.19
CA ALA A 228 34.96 8.51 -9.57
C ALA A 228 35.30 7.00 -9.75
N LYS A 229 35.51 6.25 -8.66
CA LYS A 229 35.83 4.81 -8.65
C LYS A 229 34.85 4.02 -7.78
N ALA A 230 34.58 2.77 -8.17
CA ALA A 230 33.68 1.89 -7.44
C ALA A 230 34.17 1.63 -5.99
N PRO A 231 33.25 1.58 -5.00
CA PRO A 231 33.59 1.16 -3.64
C PRO A 231 34.12 -0.28 -3.60
N THR A 232 34.98 -0.59 -2.63
CA THR A 232 35.53 -1.93 -2.46
C THR A 232 34.41 -2.95 -2.22
N GLY A 233 34.36 -4.02 -3.01
CA GLY A 233 33.32 -5.06 -2.91
C GLY A 233 32.08 -4.81 -3.77
N VAL A 234 32.03 -3.71 -4.53
CA VAL A 234 30.99 -3.44 -5.53
C VAL A 234 31.55 -3.75 -6.92
N SER A 235 30.81 -4.48 -7.76
CA SER A 235 31.24 -4.76 -9.12
C SER A 235 31.22 -3.49 -9.98
N GLU A 236 32.21 -3.35 -10.87
CA GLU A 236 32.27 -2.22 -11.82
C GLU A 236 31.02 -2.13 -12.71
N VAL A 237 30.40 -3.27 -13.04
CA VAL A 237 29.15 -3.30 -13.82
C VAL A 237 28.00 -2.67 -13.03
N ALA A 238 27.82 -3.05 -11.77
CA ALA A 238 26.78 -2.48 -10.91
C ALA A 238 27.05 -0.98 -10.68
N TRP A 239 28.31 -0.62 -10.46
CA TRP A 239 28.74 0.76 -10.25
C TRP A 239 28.46 1.66 -11.45
N ARG A 240 28.85 1.24 -12.65
CA ARG A 240 28.59 2.01 -13.89
C ARG A 240 27.10 2.16 -14.16
N GLY A 241 26.30 1.13 -13.89
CA GLY A 241 24.84 1.20 -14.01
C GLY A 241 24.22 2.27 -13.09
N VAL A 242 24.72 2.41 -11.86
CA VAL A 242 24.28 3.46 -10.92
C VAL A 242 24.68 4.85 -11.40
N LEU A 243 25.92 5.04 -11.85
CA LEU A 243 26.38 6.33 -12.38
C LEU A 243 25.58 6.76 -13.62
N GLN A 244 25.30 5.82 -14.53
CA GLN A 244 24.55 6.11 -15.75
C GLN A 244 23.11 6.59 -15.47
N ARG A 245 22.41 5.98 -14.50
CA ARG A 245 21.02 6.37 -14.17
C ARG A 245 20.92 7.67 -13.38
N ARG A 246 21.94 8.01 -12.60
CA ARG A 246 21.97 9.23 -11.78
C ARG A 246 22.22 10.51 -12.58
N GLY A 247 22.89 10.40 -13.73
CA GLY A 247 23.27 11.55 -14.55
C GLY A 247 24.43 12.34 -13.96
N ALA A 248 24.67 13.54 -14.49
CA ALA A 248 25.78 14.40 -14.03
C ALA A 248 25.55 14.86 -12.56
N GLU A 249 26.56 14.68 -11.71
CA GLU A 249 26.43 14.89 -10.24
C GLU A 249 26.02 16.33 -9.89
N ASP A 250 26.57 17.35 -10.57
CA ASP A 250 26.20 18.75 -10.34
C ASP A 250 24.72 19.03 -10.65
N PHE A 251 24.21 18.44 -11.73
CA PHE A 251 22.80 18.57 -12.09
C PHE A 251 21.92 17.82 -11.09
N ARG A 252 22.35 16.62 -10.69
CA ARG A 252 21.67 15.83 -9.66
C ARG A 252 21.53 16.57 -8.35
N GLN A 253 22.62 17.17 -7.85
CA GLN A 253 22.59 17.86 -6.58
C GLN A 253 21.65 19.08 -6.60
N LYS A 254 21.60 19.80 -7.73
CA LYS A 254 20.64 20.92 -7.92
C LYS A 254 19.19 20.44 -7.85
N VAL A 255 18.87 19.33 -8.51
CA VAL A 255 17.51 18.75 -8.50
C VAL A 255 17.14 18.28 -7.09
N LEU A 256 18.02 17.56 -6.38
CA LEU A 256 17.74 17.07 -5.03
C LEU A 256 17.56 18.21 -4.03
N THR A 257 18.41 19.23 -4.10
CA THR A 257 18.32 20.41 -3.23
C THR A 257 16.98 21.12 -3.43
N ALA A 258 16.49 21.24 -4.67
CA ALA A 258 15.19 21.84 -4.95
C ALA A 258 14.01 21.08 -4.31
N TYR A 259 14.18 19.80 -3.98
CA TYR A 259 13.15 18.91 -3.43
C TYR A 259 13.44 18.48 -1.98
N ASP A 260 14.31 19.20 -1.25
CA ASP A 260 14.67 18.88 0.14
C ASP A 260 15.24 17.45 0.28
N ASN A 261 16.05 17.04 -0.70
CA ASN A 261 16.68 15.72 -0.80
C ASN A 261 15.69 14.54 -0.71
N LYS A 262 14.44 14.75 -1.12
CA LYS A 262 13.37 13.75 -1.05
C LYS A 262 12.86 13.36 -2.42
N CYS A 263 12.46 12.09 -2.53
CA CYS A 263 11.72 11.59 -3.68
C CYS A 263 10.40 12.36 -3.82
N ALA A 264 10.15 12.88 -5.03
CA ALA A 264 8.98 13.70 -5.31
C ALA A 264 7.66 12.92 -5.21
N VAL A 265 7.70 11.60 -5.42
CA VAL A 265 6.51 10.74 -5.38
C VAL A 265 6.32 10.06 -4.03
N SER A 266 7.36 9.51 -3.40
CA SER A 266 7.21 8.74 -2.15
C SER A 266 7.52 9.52 -0.89
N SER A 267 8.20 10.68 -0.98
CA SER A 267 8.84 11.39 0.15
C SER A 267 9.99 10.65 0.82
N ALA A 268 10.48 9.55 0.26
CA ALA A 268 11.69 8.89 0.78
C ALA A 268 12.88 9.87 0.77
N ASP A 269 13.64 9.89 1.86
CA ASP A 269 14.77 10.79 2.15
C ASP A 269 16.14 10.08 2.12
N ALA A 270 16.15 8.79 1.83
CA ALA A 270 17.37 8.02 1.60
C ALA A 270 18.03 8.44 0.28
N GLU A 271 18.86 9.48 0.30
CA GLU A 271 19.46 10.11 -0.87
C GLU A 271 20.22 9.11 -1.79
N ALA A 272 20.82 8.09 -1.19
CA ALA A 272 21.54 7.03 -1.90
C ALA A 272 20.67 6.27 -2.93
N VAL A 273 19.35 6.20 -2.72
CA VAL A 273 18.42 5.51 -3.64
C VAL A 273 17.64 6.48 -4.54
N ILE A 274 17.90 7.78 -4.46
CA ILE A 274 17.23 8.79 -5.29
C ILE A 274 18.06 9.07 -6.55
N GLU A 275 17.39 8.91 -7.69
CA GLU A 275 17.87 9.18 -9.04
C GLU A 275 17.10 10.36 -9.65
N VAL A 276 17.65 11.00 -10.69
CA VAL A 276 17.01 12.12 -11.39
C VAL A 276 16.35 11.65 -12.66
N ALA A 277 15.02 11.70 -12.70
CA ALA A 277 14.22 11.40 -13.88
C ALA A 277 14.05 12.64 -14.75
N LEU A 278 14.48 12.57 -16.02
CA LEU A 278 14.08 13.57 -17.01
C LEU A 278 12.64 13.28 -17.46
N ILE A 279 11.81 14.31 -17.53
CA ILE A 279 10.42 14.21 -17.97
C ILE A 279 10.38 14.01 -19.50
N ASP A 280 11.17 14.80 -20.22
CA ASP A 280 11.50 14.62 -21.63
C ASP A 280 12.98 14.22 -21.74
N PRO A 281 13.28 12.93 -22.00
CA PRO A 281 14.65 12.43 -22.09
C PRO A 281 15.47 13.07 -23.22
N GLU A 282 14.81 13.56 -24.26
CA GLU A 282 15.44 14.27 -25.39
C GLU A 282 15.57 15.78 -25.13
N GLY A 283 15.03 16.26 -24.02
CA GLY A 283 15.04 17.67 -23.62
C GLY A 283 16.31 18.07 -22.86
N PRO A 284 16.50 19.37 -22.58
CA PRO A 284 17.67 19.85 -21.85
C PRO A 284 17.65 19.42 -20.38
N ASN A 285 18.85 19.33 -19.79
CA ASN A 285 19.05 19.08 -18.36
C ASN A 285 18.72 20.34 -17.54
N GLU A 286 17.43 20.57 -17.33
CA GLU A 286 16.90 21.71 -16.56
C GLU A 286 16.02 21.24 -15.40
N LEU A 287 15.93 22.06 -14.34
CA LEU A 287 15.13 21.73 -13.15
C LEU A 287 13.66 21.46 -13.49
N LYS A 288 13.08 22.25 -14.41
CA LYS A 288 11.69 22.08 -14.86
C LYS A 288 11.47 20.82 -15.72
N ASN A 289 12.54 20.22 -16.23
CA ASN A 289 12.51 18.95 -16.96
C ASN A 289 12.91 17.76 -16.05
N ALA A 290 13.08 17.95 -14.75
CA ALA A 290 13.63 16.92 -13.87
C ALA A 290 12.76 16.66 -12.64
N ILE A 291 12.69 15.38 -12.22
CA ILE A 291 11.98 14.93 -11.03
C ILE A 291 12.88 13.96 -10.26
N PRO A 292 13.19 14.21 -8.96
CA PRO A 292 13.92 13.25 -8.15
C PRO A 292 13.00 12.11 -7.74
N LEU A 293 13.36 10.89 -8.12
CA LEU A 293 12.58 9.67 -7.87
C LEU A 293 13.44 8.61 -7.19
N ARG A 294 12.84 7.82 -6.31
CA ARG A 294 13.44 6.57 -5.83
C ARG A 294 13.67 5.65 -7.05
N ALA A 295 14.78 4.92 -7.10
CA ALA A 295 15.23 4.16 -8.28
C ALA A 295 14.16 3.19 -8.86
N ASP A 296 13.35 2.57 -8.02
CA ASP A 296 12.22 1.75 -8.43
C ASP A 296 11.11 2.58 -9.10
N LEU A 297 10.75 3.73 -8.54
CA LEU A 297 9.77 4.66 -9.11
C LEU A 297 10.28 5.33 -10.39
N ARG A 298 11.59 5.58 -10.47
CA ARG A 298 12.25 6.00 -11.71
C ARG A 298 12.04 4.96 -12.80
N THR A 299 12.27 3.70 -12.49
CA THR A 299 12.06 2.59 -13.42
C THR A 299 10.60 2.57 -13.92
N LEU A 300 9.63 2.70 -13.01
CA LEU A 300 8.22 2.80 -13.40
C LEU A 300 7.93 4.01 -14.29
N PHE A 301 8.54 5.17 -13.98
CA PHE A 301 8.34 6.39 -14.74
C PHE A 301 8.92 6.32 -16.16
N ASP A 302 10.11 5.74 -16.31
CA ASP A 302 10.76 5.54 -17.61
C ASP A 302 9.92 4.61 -18.51
N LEU A 303 9.36 3.56 -17.91
CA LEU A 303 8.50 2.58 -18.59
C LEU A 303 7.06 3.05 -18.80
N ASN A 304 6.73 4.30 -18.46
CA ASN A 304 5.36 4.85 -18.47
C ASN A 304 4.35 4.08 -17.58
N LEU A 305 4.84 3.22 -16.68
CA LEU A 305 4.05 2.56 -15.65
C LEU A 305 3.73 3.49 -14.47
N LEU A 306 4.44 4.61 -14.35
CA LEU A 306 4.11 5.74 -13.49
C LEU A 306 4.10 7.01 -14.35
N ARG A 307 3.02 7.78 -14.27
CA ARG A 307 2.81 9.02 -15.01
C ARG A 307 2.39 10.13 -14.06
N VAL A 308 2.65 11.38 -14.45
CA VAL A 308 2.22 12.55 -13.68
C VAL A 308 1.30 13.38 -14.55
N HIS A 309 0.08 13.62 -14.06
CA HIS A 309 -0.89 14.40 -14.81
C HIS A 309 -0.46 15.87 -14.88
N PRO A 310 -0.43 16.49 -16.08
CA PRO A 310 0.21 17.79 -16.29
C PRO A 310 -0.46 18.94 -15.52
N LYS A 311 -1.80 18.95 -15.44
CA LYS A 311 -2.55 19.98 -14.68
C LYS A 311 -2.57 19.72 -13.16
N THR A 312 -3.10 18.57 -12.75
CA THR A 312 -3.35 18.25 -11.33
C THR A 312 -2.10 17.85 -10.56
N ARG A 313 -0.99 17.53 -11.25
CA ARG A 313 0.25 16.99 -10.67
C ARG A 313 0.05 15.68 -9.91
N LYS A 314 -1.08 15.01 -10.09
CA LYS A 314 -1.35 13.71 -9.47
C LYS A 314 -0.57 12.62 -10.20
N VAL A 315 -0.10 11.66 -9.44
CA VAL A 315 0.56 10.46 -9.94
C VAL A 315 -0.49 9.45 -10.39
N PHE A 316 -0.30 8.88 -11.57
CA PHE A 316 -1.09 7.81 -12.15
C PHE A 316 -0.18 6.62 -12.37
N LEU A 317 -0.66 5.43 -12.07
CA LEU A 317 0.09 4.20 -12.26
C LEU A 317 -0.57 3.42 -13.42
N ALA A 318 0.19 2.65 -14.20
CA ALA A 318 -0.42 1.69 -15.10
C ALA A 318 -1.00 0.53 -14.29
N ASP A 319 -2.05 -0.10 -14.80
CA ASP A 319 -2.80 -1.15 -14.10
C ASP A 319 -1.87 -2.27 -13.58
N ALA A 320 -0.83 -2.63 -14.35
CA ALA A 320 0.18 -3.62 -13.97
C ALA A 320 0.95 -3.32 -12.68
N VAL A 321 0.99 -2.06 -12.22
CA VAL A 321 1.70 -1.62 -11.01
C VAL A 321 0.83 -0.78 -10.06
N GLN A 322 -0.47 -0.67 -10.34
CA GLN A 322 -1.43 -0.07 -9.43
C GLN A 322 -1.63 -0.90 -8.15
N ASN A 323 -1.20 -2.16 -8.16
CA ASN A 323 -1.48 -3.13 -7.08
C ASN A 323 -0.26 -3.34 -6.18
N GLY A 324 -0.49 -3.80 -4.95
CA GLY A 324 0.57 -4.03 -3.96
C GLY A 324 1.25 -2.74 -3.47
N SER A 325 2.57 -2.80 -3.21
CA SER A 325 3.30 -1.76 -2.46
C SER A 325 3.33 -0.35 -3.09
N TYR A 326 3.02 -0.23 -4.39
CA TYR A 326 2.96 1.04 -5.12
C TYR A 326 1.57 1.68 -5.12
N ALA A 327 0.50 0.94 -4.78
CA ALA A 327 -0.88 1.42 -4.81
C ALA A 327 -1.09 2.74 -4.06
N ARG A 328 -0.42 2.90 -2.91
CA ARG A 328 -0.42 4.13 -2.10
C ARG A 328 0.07 5.39 -2.81
N LEU A 329 0.70 5.25 -3.98
CA LEU A 329 1.18 6.35 -4.80
C LEU A 329 0.15 6.79 -5.83
N TRP A 330 -0.90 6.00 -6.08
CA TRP A 330 -2.00 6.37 -6.98
C TRP A 330 -2.70 7.64 -6.52
N ALA A 331 -2.98 8.53 -7.48
CA ALA A 331 -3.61 9.84 -7.31
C ALA A 331 -2.94 10.78 -6.29
N ARG A 332 -1.79 10.38 -5.73
CA ARG A 332 -1.01 11.19 -4.80
C ARG A 332 -0.48 12.41 -5.53
N THR A 333 -0.58 13.57 -4.92
CA THR A 333 -0.02 14.81 -5.48
C THR A 333 1.51 14.74 -5.43
N LEU A 334 2.16 15.01 -6.57
CA LEU A 334 3.60 15.14 -6.65
C LEU A 334 4.07 16.25 -5.70
N ARG A 335 5.13 15.98 -4.92
CA ARG A 335 5.77 17.00 -4.08
C ARG A 335 6.19 18.18 -4.95
N ALA A 336 5.88 19.39 -4.51
CA ALA A 336 6.39 20.61 -5.12
C ALA A 336 7.83 20.88 -4.64
N PRO A 337 8.70 21.40 -5.52
CA PRO A 337 10.00 21.92 -5.10
C PRO A 337 9.83 23.20 -4.26
N ALA A 338 10.89 23.58 -3.56
CA ALA A 338 10.92 24.77 -2.71
C ALA A 338 10.68 26.07 -3.50
N SER A 339 11.12 26.13 -4.75
CA SER A 339 10.87 27.24 -5.68
C SER A 339 9.98 26.82 -6.84
N LYS A 340 9.05 27.69 -7.23
CA LYS A 340 8.19 27.49 -8.42
C LYS A 340 8.99 27.42 -9.73
N ASP A 341 10.17 28.01 -9.79
CA ASP A 341 11.04 27.97 -10.98
C ASP A 341 11.66 26.60 -11.22
N ALA A 342 11.68 25.74 -10.20
CA ALA A 342 12.10 24.36 -10.32
C ALA A 342 10.92 23.40 -10.56
N ALA A 343 9.68 23.90 -10.58
CA ALA A 343 8.51 23.04 -10.75
C ALA A 343 8.47 22.44 -12.16
N PRO A 344 8.06 21.16 -12.30
CA PRO A 344 7.96 20.50 -13.60
C PRO A 344 7.15 21.32 -14.60
N ASP A 345 7.66 21.51 -15.81
CA ASP A 345 6.97 22.30 -16.82
C ASP A 345 5.68 21.62 -17.30
N PHE A 346 4.64 22.42 -17.54
CA PHE A 346 3.35 21.90 -18.00
C PHE A 346 3.44 21.26 -19.38
N THR A 347 4.13 21.90 -20.32
CA THR A 347 4.24 21.44 -21.71
C THR A 347 5.05 20.15 -21.80
N THR A 348 6.13 20.06 -21.03
CA THR A 348 6.96 18.85 -20.94
C THR A 348 6.18 17.66 -20.36
N LEU A 349 5.43 17.87 -19.27
CA LEU A 349 4.55 16.83 -18.73
C LEU A 349 3.44 16.47 -19.70
N GLN A 350 2.86 17.44 -20.42
CA GLN A 350 1.80 17.17 -21.39
C GLN A 350 2.31 16.35 -22.58
N LYS A 351 3.53 16.63 -23.06
CA LYS A 351 4.22 15.84 -24.09
C LYS A 351 4.43 14.40 -23.62
N ARG A 352 5.03 14.21 -22.44
CA ARG A 352 5.25 12.88 -21.83
C ARG A 352 3.93 12.14 -21.60
N TRP A 353 2.89 12.85 -21.14
CA TRP A 353 1.55 12.31 -20.97
C TRP A 353 0.99 11.79 -22.29
N ASN A 354 1.11 12.52 -23.38
CA ASN A 354 0.54 12.11 -24.67
C ASN A 354 1.35 11.01 -25.37
N SER A 355 2.63 10.83 -25.03
CA SER A 355 3.48 9.78 -25.62
C SER A 355 3.21 8.35 -25.11
N ALA A 356 2.44 8.21 -24.02
CA ALA A 356 2.04 6.90 -23.50
C ALA A 356 0.80 6.40 -24.25
N LYS A 357 1.02 5.65 -25.34
CA LYS A 357 -0.01 4.84 -26.00
C LYS A 357 -0.02 3.43 -25.43
#